data_AF-A0A5A7MJJ8-F1
#
_entry.id   AF-A0A5A7MJJ8-F1
#
_cell.length_a   1.000
_cell.length_b   1.000
_cell.length_c   1.000
_cell.angle_alpha   90.00
_cell.angle_beta   90.00
_cell.angle_gamma   90.00
#
_symmetry.space_group_name_H-M   'P 1'
#
loop_
_entity.id
_entity.type
_entity.pdbx_description
1 polymer ?
#
loop_
_entity_poly.entity_id
_entity_poly.type
_entity_poly.pdbx_seq_one_letter_code
_entity_poly.pdbx_strand_id
1 'polypeptide(L)' 'MQNTIEFVNSLGDVIFRTADGSYVLAQQIDSKPLSAAQVLDGALDTIGIEAATDPTTGTTYEFFIAAYGLSRDAAFDGFV' A
#
# COMPACT_ATOMS: atom_id res chain seq x y z
N MET A 1 -10.37 -4.84 2.60
CA MET A 1 -10.23 -3.92 3.75
C MET A 1 -9.79 -2.59 3.18
N GLN A 2 -10.29 -1.46 3.68
CA GLN A 2 -9.91 -0.14 3.15
C GLN A 2 -8.53 0.26 3.69
N ASN A 3 -7.60 0.49 2.79
CA ASN A 3 -6.24 0.90 3.06
C ASN A 3 -5.98 2.25 2.38
N THR A 4 -5.40 3.21 3.10
CA THR A 4 -5.07 4.54 2.55
C THR A 4 -3.59 4.59 2.23
N ILE A 5 -3.24 5.02 1.02
CA ILE A 5 -1.84 5.28 0.65
C ILE A 5 -1.38 6.54 1.40
N GLU A 6 -0.46 6.41 2.34
CA GLU A 6 0.16 7.56 3.02
C GLU A 6 1.42 8.04 2.30
N PHE A 7 2.09 7.16 1.57
CA PHE A 7 3.28 7.49 0.79
C PHE A 7 3.34 6.68 -0.49
N VAL A 8 3.78 7.32 -1.57
CA VAL A 8 4.17 6.68 -2.82
C VAL A 8 5.29 7.49 -3.47
N ASN A 9 6.30 6.82 -4.05
CA ASN A 9 7.37 7.48 -4.78
C ASN A 9 7.43 7.03 -6.26
N SER A 10 8.34 7.64 -7.02
CA SER A 10 8.54 7.34 -8.45
C SER A 10 9.11 5.95 -8.74
N LEU A 11 9.64 5.25 -7.72
CA LEU A 11 10.16 3.89 -7.82
C LEU A 11 9.08 2.83 -7.59
N GLY A 12 7.86 3.25 -7.24
CA GLY A 12 6.76 2.36 -6.93
C GLY A 12 6.76 1.88 -5.48
N ASP A 13 7.59 2.44 -4.59
CA ASP A 13 7.48 2.14 -3.16
C ASP A 13 6.19 2.77 -2.62
N VAL A 14 5.42 2.00 -1.85
CA VAL A 14 4.12 2.40 -1.32
C VAL A 14 4.04 2.04 0.16
N ILE A 15 3.55 2.99 0.96
CA ILE A 15 3.17 2.74 2.35
C ILE A 15 1.66 2.91 2.49
N PHE A 16 1.00 1.85 2.93
CA PHE A 16 -0.41 1.88 3.28
C PHE A 16 -0.59 2.03 4.78
N ARG A 17 -1.60 2.80 5.17
CA ARG A 17 -2.22 2.71 6.49
C ARG A 17 -3.51 1.90 6.38
N THR A 18 -3.62 0.85 7.17
CA THR A 18 -4.80 -0.01 7.23
C THR A 18 -5.89 0.61 8.11
N ALA A 19 -7.10 0.05 8.04
CA ALA A 19 -8.23 0.48 8.85
C ALA A 19 -8.00 0.33 10.38
N ASP A 20 -7.17 -0.62 10.81
CA ASP A 20 -6.80 -0.81 12.23
C ASP A 20 -5.66 0.11 12.69
N GLY A 21 -5.11 0.93 11.79
CA GLY A 21 -4.06 1.89 12.08
C GLY A 21 -2.64 1.32 12.02
N SER A 22 -2.48 0.05 11.68
CA SER A 22 -1.18 -0.53 11.34
C SER A 22 -0.75 -0.12 9.92
N TYR A 23 0.47 -0.49 9.57
CA TYR A 23 1.09 -0.10 8.31
C TYR A 23 1.57 -1.31 7.50
N VAL A 24 1.53 -1.13 6.18
CA VAL A 24 2.03 -2.10 5.19
C VAL A 24 3.06 -1.41 4.31
N LEU A 25 4.21 -2.06 4.14
CA LEU A 25 5.24 -1.67 3.19
C LEU A 25 5.12 -2.54 1.95
N ALA A 26 4.97 -1.91 0.78
CA ALA A 26 4.78 -2.59 -0.47
C ALA A 26 5.54 -1.92 -1.62
N GLN A 27 5.73 -2.65 -2.71
CA GLN A 27 6.18 -2.12 -3.98
C GLN A 27 5.13 -2.40 -5.04
N GLN A 28 4.69 -1.38 -5.77
CA GLN A 28 3.83 -1.55 -6.93
C GLN A 28 4.60 -2.28 -8.04
N ILE A 29 3.98 -3.32 -8.60
CA ILE A 29 4.59 -4.16 -9.64
C ILE A 29 3.95 -3.96 -11.02
N ASP A 30 2.92 -3.10 -11.10
CA ASP A 30 2.35 -2.63 -12.36
C ASP A 30 2.69 -1.14 -12.63
N SER A 31 2.27 -0.62 -13.78
CA SER A 31 2.58 0.74 -14.23
C SER A 31 1.41 1.74 -14.09
N LYS A 32 0.36 1.38 -13.34
CA LYS A 32 -0.82 2.24 -13.18
C LYS A 32 -0.47 3.41 -12.24
N PRO A 33 -0.96 4.63 -12.49
CA PRO A 33 -0.67 5.75 -11.60
C PRO A 33 -1.31 5.53 -10.22
N LEU A 34 -0.53 5.80 -9.17
CA LEU A 34 -0.96 5.87 -7.77
C LEU A 34 -0.73 7.27 -7.21
N SER A 35 -1.48 7.59 -6.16
CA SER A 35 -1.35 8.88 -5.46
C SER A 35 -1.49 8.72 -3.96
N ALA A 36 -0.83 9.60 -3.21
CA ALA A 36 -1.06 9.72 -1.77
C ALA A 36 -2.52 10.11 -1.49
N ALA A 37 -3.04 9.68 -0.34
CA ALA A 37 -4.44 9.76 0.08
C ALA A 37 -5.44 8.93 -0.75
N GLN A 38 -5.00 8.18 -1.77
CA GLN A 38 -5.85 7.22 -2.46
C GLN A 38 -6.24 6.08 -1.51
N VAL A 39 -7.51 5.66 -1.56
CA VAL A 39 -8.05 4.54 -0.79
C VAL A 39 -8.22 3.34 -1.70
N LEU A 40 -7.62 2.20 -1.33
CA LEU A 40 -7.75 0.93 -2.05
C LEU A 40 -8.32 -0.14 -1.12
N ASP A 41 -9.17 -1.00 -1.69
CA ASP A 41 -9.70 -2.19 -1.02
C ASP A 41 -8.83 -3.42 -1.33
N GLY A 42 -8.18 -3.96 -0.31
CA GLY A 42 -7.33 -5.17 -0.41
C GLY A 42 -7.13 -5.81 0.96
N ALA A 43 -6.52 -7.01 1.01
CA ALA A 43 -6.11 -7.62 2.28
C ALA A 43 -4.78 -7.02 2.73
N LEU A 44 -3.75 -7.13 1.89
CA LEU A 44 -2.39 -6.62 2.09
C LEU A 44 -1.76 -7.13 3.40
N ASP A 45 -2.02 -8.38 3.74
CA ASP A 45 -1.70 -9.02 5.02
C ASP A 45 -0.85 -10.30 4.86
N THR A 46 -0.31 -10.54 3.67
CA THR A 46 0.56 -11.66 3.35
C THR A 46 1.79 -11.17 2.60
N ILE A 47 2.98 -11.62 3.01
CA ILE A 47 4.22 -11.33 2.26
C ILE A 47 4.15 -12.03 0.91
N GLY A 48 4.31 -11.27 -0.18
CA GLY A 48 4.18 -11.77 -1.54
C GLY A 48 3.36 -10.86 -2.44
N ILE A 49 2.91 -11.39 -3.58
CA ILE A 49 2.09 -10.62 -4.53
C ILE A 49 0.65 -10.59 -4.05
N GLU A 50 0.11 -9.39 -3.93
CA GLU A 50 -1.28 -9.12 -3.61
C GLU A 50 -1.87 -8.05 -4.53
N ALA A 51 -3.19 -7.91 -4.50
CA ALA A 51 -3.90 -6.89 -5.26
C ALA A 51 -4.82 -6.05 -4.37
N ALA A 52 -4.98 -4.78 -4.73
CA ALA A 52 -5.99 -3.91 -4.15
C ALA A 52 -6.75 -3.15 -5.25
N THR A 53 -8.03 -2.90 -5.02
CA THR A 53 -8.92 -2.28 -6.00
C THR A 53 -9.36 -0.91 -5.51
N ASP A 54 -9.30 0.10 -6.36
CA ASP A 54 -9.91 1.40 -6.09
C ASP A 54 -11.44 1.25 -6.17
N PRO A 55 -12.19 1.45 -5.07
CA PRO A 55 -13.64 1.23 -5.06
C PRO A 55 -14.42 2.28 -5.86
N THR A 56 -13.80 3.43 -6.18
CA THR A 56 -14.43 4.50 -6.95
C THR A 56 -14.35 4.23 -8.45
N THR A 57 -13.21 3.71 -8.92
CA THR A 57 -12.94 3.50 -10.36
C THR A 57 -13.03 2.04 -10.81
N GLY A 58 -12.96 1.09 -9.87
CA GLY A 58 -12.83 -0.34 -10.16
C GLY A 58 -11.44 -0.76 -10.64
N THR A 59 -10.46 0.16 -10.66
CA THR A 59 -9.10 -0.14 -11.10
C THR A 59 -8.42 -1.05 -10.08
N THR A 60 -7.88 -2.17 -10.54
CA THR A 60 -7.10 -3.09 -9.69
C THR A 60 -5.61 -2.88 -9.89
N TYR A 61 -4.88 -2.83 -8.80
CA TYR A 61 -3.45 -2.61 -8.72
C TYR A 61 -2.77 -3.83 -8.11
N GLU A 62 -1.56 -4.15 -8.58
CA GLU A 62 -0.76 -5.27 -8.08
C GLU A 62 0.46 -4.76 -7.29
N PHE A 63 0.71 -5.39 -6.14
CA PHE A 63 1.75 -5.03 -5.20
C PHE A 63 2.54 -6.26 -4.75
N PHE A 64 3.84 -6.10 -4.53
CA PHE A 64 4.62 -6.99 -3.69
C PHE A 64 4.65 -6.45 -2.26
N ILE A 65 4.08 -7.20 -1.31
CA ILE A 65 4.06 -6.87 0.11
C ILE A 65 5.37 -7.34 0.75
N ALA A 66 6.17 -6.38 1.23
CA ALA A 66 7.44 -6.66 1.89
C ALA A 66 7.26 -6.89 3.39
N ALA A 67 6.31 -6.17 4.02
CA ALA A 67 5.98 -6.30 5.43
C ALA A 67 4.58 -5.73 5.72
N TYR A 68 3.90 -6.26 6.74
CA TYR A 68 2.57 -5.83 7.18
C TYR A 68 2.47 -5.85 8.71
N GLY A 69 1.45 -5.19 9.27
CA GLY A 69 1.25 -5.09 10.72
C GLY A 69 2.30 -4.22 11.42
N LEU A 70 2.91 -3.28 10.69
CA LEU A 70 3.97 -2.41 11.19
C LEU A 70 3.40 -1.27 12.05
N SER A 71 4.22 -0.77 12.97
CA SER A 71 4.02 0.55 13.54
C SER A 71 4.36 1.64 12.51
N ARG A 72 3.89 2.86 12.74
CA ARG A 72 4.24 4.00 11.89
C ARG A 72 5.75 4.21 11.81
N ASP A 73 6.43 4.24 12.95
CA ASP A 73 7.88 4.48 12.98
C ASP A 73 8.63 3.42 12.17
N ALA A 74 8.24 2.14 12.28
CA ALA A 74 8.86 1.06 11.51
C ALA A 74 8.58 1.14 10.01
N ALA A 75 7.40 1.63 9.61
CA ALA A 75 7.04 1.77 8.19
C ALA A 75 7.77 2.92 7.49
N PHE A 76 8.12 3.98 8.23
CA PHE A 76 8.80 5.16 7.70
C PHE A 76 10.31 5.18 7.99
N ASP A 77 10.83 4.20 8.74
CA ASP A 77 12.27 4.05 8.96
C ASP A 77 12.98 3.76 7.64
N GLY A 78 13.80 4.72 7.18
CA GLY A 78 14.46 4.68 5.86
C GLY A 78 13.81 5.52 4.75
N PHE A 79 12.66 6.15 4.99
CA PHE A 79 11.98 7.05 4.04
C PHE A 79 12.06 8.55 4.44
N VAL A 80 13.04 8.91 5.28
CA VAL A 80 13.31 10.28 5.77
C VAL A 80 14.56 10.87 5.14
#